data_AF-A0A381LEF3-F1
#
_entry.id   AF-A0A381LEF3-F1
#
_cell.length_a   1.000
_cell.length_b   1.000
_cell.length_c   1.000
_cell.angle_alpha   90.00
_cell.angle_beta   90.00
_cell.angle_gamma   90.00
#
_symmetry.space_group_name_H-M   'P 1'
#
loop_
_entity.id
_entity.type
_entity.pdbx_description
1 polymer ?
#
loop_
_entity_poly.entity_id
_entity_poly.type
_entity_poly.pdbx_seq_one_letter_code
_entity_poly.pdbx_strand_id
1 'polypeptide(L)'
;MGVLFRFNFLRISSSVPKSREFVTCGAKMAQFRVHNSLKPGAPVPFIPKEEGKISWYACGPTVYDHSHLGHARNYVSTDIIRRIMRDYFGFNVKFVMNITDVDDKIILKARRQKLLEIEKSKSHTESELIALTTAAFKFYAQKNLPELLTASGVENLSPKNFLAWRDQVYGAVLSGGTLTGVGKPGDAEAKIKMHLYNLSSASDAILENKIFGKADEVLLAYLDSLYKESQLMDMTTKYSQMLQDIGKINLWLTWMNLMC
;
A
#
# COMPACT_ATOMS: atom_id res chain seq x y z
N MET A 1 -13.03 4.88 -4.93
CA MET A 1 -13.95 3.72 -4.95
C MET A 1 -13.12 2.44 -4.91
N GLY A 2 -12.87 1.92 -3.71
CA GLY A 2 -12.14 0.66 -3.52
C GLY A 2 -13.12 -0.51 -3.48
N VAL A 3 -13.03 -1.43 -4.44
CA VAL A 3 -13.80 -2.68 -4.41
C VAL A 3 -13.05 -3.66 -3.52
N LEU A 4 -13.59 -3.87 -2.33
CA LEU A 4 -13.11 -4.85 -1.36
C LEU A 4 -13.48 -6.25 -1.86
N PHE A 5 -12.55 -6.98 -2.48
CA PHE A 5 -12.75 -8.39 -2.78
C PHE A 5 -12.61 -9.22 -1.49
N ARG A 6 -13.75 -9.48 -0.83
CA ARG A 6 -13.84 -10.55 0.17
C ARG A 6 -13.79 -11.90 -0.55
N PHE A 7 -12.60 -12.50 -0.61
CA PHE A 7 -12.46 -13.90 -0.99
C PHE A 7 -12.78 -14.79 0.21
N ASN A 8 -14.04 -15.22 0.32
CA ASN A 8 -14.34 -16.44 1.05
C ASN A 8 -13.72 -17.61 0.27
N PHE A 9 -13.02 -18.48 0.99
CA PHE A 9 -12.40 -19.70 0.45
C PHE A 9 -13.38 -20.41 -0.49
N LEU A 10 -13.00 -20.53 -1.76
CA LEU A 10 -13.76 -21.27 -2.76
C LEU A 10 -13.79 -22.75 -2.33
N ARG A 11 -14.91 -23.22 -1.78
CA ARG A 11 -15.09 -24.65 -1.51
C ARG A 11 -15.48 -25.33 -2.82
N ILE A 12 -14.49 -25.84 -3.54
CA ILE A 12 -14.70 -26.65 -4.73
C ILE A 12 -15.30 -27.98 -4.28
N SER A 13 -16.59 -28.18 -4.53
CA SER A 13 -17.27 -29.46 -4.38
C SER A 13 -17.24 -30.17 -5.73
N SER A 14 -16.33 -31.12 -5.92
CA SER A 14 -16.33 -31.99 -7.09
C SER A 14 -16.09 -33.45 -6.67
N SER A 15 -17.04 -34.32 -6.95
CA SER A 15 -16.81 -35.78 -6.97
C SER A 15 -15.90 -36.11 -8.15
N VAL A 16 -14.72 -36.67 -7.86
CA VAL A 16 -13.68 -36.97 -8.87
C VAL A 16 -13.98 -38.33 -9.51
N PRO A 17 -14.16 -38.42 -10.85
CA PRO A 17 -14.26 -39.70 -11.53
C PRO A 17 -12.87 -40.34 -11.72
N LYS A 18 -12.77 -41.65 -11.45
CA LYS A 18 -11.59 -42.49 -11.71
C LYS A 18 -11.57 -42.97 -13.16
N SER A 19 -11.21 -42.12 -14.12
CA SER A 19 -10.67 -42.57 -15.42
C SER A 19 -10.10 -41.38 -16.20
N ARG A 20 -8.94 -41.59 -16.83
CA ARG A 20 -8.35 -40.63 -17.78
C ARG A 20 -9.06 -40.77 -19.12
N GLU A 21 -10.30 -40.31 -19.20
CA GLU A 21 -10.94 -39.99 -20.47
C GLU A 21 -10.87 -38.48 -20.69
N PHE A 22 -10.45 -38.06 -21.88
CA PHE A 22 -10.48 -36.67 -22.29
C PHE A 22 -11.93 -36.21 -22.40
N VAL A 23 -12.49 -35.75 -21.28
CA VAL A 23 -13.81 -35.14 -21.21
C VAL A 23 -13.84 -33.97 -22.18
N THR A 24 -14.73 -34.03 -23.16
CA THR A 24 -15.01 -32.95 -24.11
C THR A 24 -15.28 -31.66 -23.35
N CYS A 25 -14.68 -30.55 -23.78
CA CYS A 25 -14.74 -29.23 -23.13
C CYS A 25 -16.18 -28.88 -22.70
N GLY A 26 -17.18 -29.19 -23.53
CA GLY A 26 -18.60 -28.90 -23.29
C GLY A 26 -19.22 -29.48 -21.99
N ALA A 27 -18.79 -30.66 -21.52
CA ALA A 27 -19.36 -31.24 -20.30
C ALA A 27 -18.81 -30.62 -19.00
N LYS A 28 -17.54 -30.18 -19.00
CA LYS A 28 -16.91 -29.48 -17.87
C LYS A 28 -17.41 -28.04 -17.73
N MET A 29 -17.82 -27.41 -18.84
CA MET A 29 -18.34 -26.03 -18.87
C MET A 29 -19.63 -25.85 -18.07
N ALA A 30 -20.52 -26.85 -18.08
CA ALA A 30 -21.82 -26.77 -17.41
C ALA A 30 -21.74 -26.65 -15.87
N GLN A 31 -20.59 -26.98 -15.27
CA GLN A 31 -20.40 -26.97 -13.81
C GLN A 31 -19.54 -25.80 -13.31
N PHE A 32 -18.82 -25.08 -14.18
CA PHE A 32 -17.95 -23.99 -13.75
C PHE A 32 -18.77 -22.72 -13.43
N ARG A 33 -18.76 -22.32 -12.16
CA ARG A 33 -19.48 -21.14 -11.67
C ARG A 33 -18.52 -20.14 -11.03
N VAL A 34 -18.81 -18.86 -11.23
CA VAL A 34 -18.00 -17.75 -10.74
C VAL A 34 -18.87 -16.78 -9.93
N HIS A 35 -18.27 -16.16 -8.92
CA HIS A 35 -18.89 -15.02 -8.26
C HIS A 35 -18.75 -13.78 -9.14
N ASN A 36 -19.86 -13.13 -9.45
CA ASN A 36 -19.89 -11.92 -10.27
C ASN A 36 -20.21 -10.70 -9.38
N SER A 37 -19.25 -9.80 -9.21
CA SER A 37 -19.45 -8.58 -8.40
C SER A 37 -20.54 -7.65 -8.94
N LEU A 38 -20.88 -7.73 -10.24
CA LEU A 38 -22.00 -6.97 -10.84
C LEU A 38 -23.36 -7.61 -10.55
N LYS A 39 -23.40 -8.87 -10.10
CA LYS A 39 -24.60 -9.59 -9.69
C LYS A 39 -24.37 -10.22 -8.30
N PRO A 40 -24.44 -9.42 -7.22
CA PRO A 40 -24.24 -9.92 -5.87
C PRO A 40 -25.19 -11.09 -5.56
N GLY A 41 -24.67 -12.16 -4.98
CA GLY A 41 -25.46 -13.35 -4.66
C GLY A 41 -24.75 -14.67 -4.98
N ALA A 42 -25.54 -15.67 -5.35
CA ALA A 42 -25.04 -17.01 -5.65
C ALA A 42 -24.10 -17.02 -6.88
N PRO A 43 -23.12 -17.94 -6.94
CA PRO A 43 -22.28 -18.12 -8.11
C PRO A 43 -23.10 -18.34 -9.38
N VAL A 44 -22.71 -17.65 -10.46
CA VAL A 44 -23.35 -17.76 -11.78
C VAL A 44 -22.51 -18.64 -12.71
N PRO A 45 -23.11 -19.36 -13.68
CA PRO A 45 -22.36 -20.08 -14.69
C PRO A 45 -21.43 -19.16 -15.47
N PHE A 46 -20.19 -19.59 -15.70
CA PHE A 46 -19.26 -18.86 -16.56
C PHE A 46 -19.43 -19.30 -18.01
N ILE A 47 -19.81 -18.35 -18.87
CA ILE A 47 -20.01 -18.56 -20.30
C ILE A 47 -19.04 -17.63 -21.03
N PRO A 48 -18.05 -18.15 -21.77
CA PRO A 48 -17.09 -17.33 -22.48
C PRO A 48 -17.76 -16.65 -23.67
N LYS A 49 -17.24 -15.48 -24.05
CA LYS A 49 -17.74 -14.73 -25.22
C LYS A 49 -17.49 -15.48 -26.54
N GLU A 50 -16.34 -16.15 -26.64
CA GLU A 50 -15.96 -17.03 -27.74
C GLU A 50 -15.66 -18.42 -27.18
N GLU A 51 -16.15 -19.47 -27.83
CA GLU A 51 -15.94 -20.84 -27.36
C GLU A 51 -14.44 -21.18 -27.24
N GLY A 52 -14.06 -21.81 -26.13
CA GLY A 52 -12.67 -22.20 -25.86
C GLY A 52 -11.70 -21.05 -25.59
N LYS A 53 -12.14 -19.78 -25.63
CA LYS A 53 -11.27 -18.61 -25.46
C LYS A 53 -11.72 -17.70 -24.32
N ILE A 54 -10.74 -17.18 -23.59
CA ILE A 54 -10.96 -16.21 -22.51
C ILE A 54 -10.07 -15.01 -22.73
N SER A 55 -10.67 -13.82 -22.70
CA SER A 55 -9.93 -12.56 -22.56
C SER A 55 -10.11 -12.06 -21.14
N TRP A 56 -9.01 -11.88 -20.42
CA TRP A 56 -9.03 -11.52 -19.01
C TRP A 56 -8.10 -10.33 -18.75
N TYR A 57 -8.66 -9.27 -18.19
CA TYR A 57 -7.93 -8.13 -17.65
C TYR A 57 -7.87 -8.17 -16.11
N ALA A 58 -6.70 -7.87 -15.54
CA ALA A 58 -6.52 -7.62 -14.12
C ALA A 58 -5.83 -6.27 -13.89
N CYS A 59 -6.25 -5.55 -12.84
CA CYS A 59 -5.56 -4.33 -12.44
C CYS A 59 -4.20 -4.70 -11.81
N GLY A 60 -3.11 -4.15 -12.35
CA GLY A 60 -1.78 -4.30 -11.77
C GLY A 60 -1.43 -3.19 -10.79
N PRO A 61 -0.16 -3.12 -10.36
CA PRO A 61 0.26 -2.25 -9.26
C PRO A 61 0.39 -0.78 -9.70
N THR A 62 0.16 0.13 -8.75
CA THR A 62 0.64 1.52 -8.84
C THR A 62 2.02 1.61 -8.23
N VAL A 63 3.01 2.02 -9.02
CA VAL A 63 4.44 1.82 -8.69
C VAL A 63 5.05 2.96 -7.89
N TYR A 64 4.30 3.50 -6.93
CA TYR A 64 4.79 4.54 -6.03
C TYR A 64 5.61 3.96 -4.87
N ASP A 65 5.46 2.67 -4.54
CA ASP A 65 6.20 2.05 -3.44
C ASP A 65 6.52 0.57 -3.71
N HIS A 66 7.35 0.01 -2.84
CA HIS A 66 7.63 -1.41 -2.82
C HIS A 66 6.34 -2.22 -2.65
N SER A 67 6.22 -3.29 -3.43
CA SER A 67 5.09 -4.20 -3.32
C SER A 67 5.11 -4.93 -1.97
N HIS A 68 4.00 -4.89 -1.25
CA HIS A 68 3.81 -5.62 0.00
C HIS A 68 3.04 -6.93 -0.20
N LEU A 69 2.98 -7.77 0.85
CA LEU A 69 2.33 -9.09 0.81
C LEU A 69 0.86 -9.05 0.35
N GLY A 70 0.14 -7.97 0.65
CA GLY A 70 -1.22 -7.74 0.14
C GLY A 70 -1.31 -7.77 -1.40
N HIS A 71 -0.35 -7.16 -2.12
CA HIS A 71 -0.29 -7.22 -3.57
C HIS A 71 0.03 -8.64 -4.05
N ALA A 72 1.01 -9.29 -3.42
CA ALA A 72 1.41 -10.65 -3.75
C ALA A 72 0.22 -11.64 -3.65
N ARG A 73 -0.60 -11.53 -2.60
CA ARG A 73 -1.80 -12.37 -2.43
C ARG A 73 -2.74 -12.27 -3.63
N ASN A 74 -2.98 -11.06 -4.13
CA ASN A 74 -3.88 -10.83 -5.27
C ASN A 74 -3.32 -11.44 -6.56
N TYR A 75 -2.03 -11.21 -6.84
CA TYR A 75 -1.39 -11.72 -8.05
C TYR A 75 -1.25 -13.24 -8.03
N VAL A 76 -0.90 -13.84 -6.90
CA VAL A 76 -0.85 -15.30 -6.73
C VAL A 76 -2.23 -15.91 -6.91
N SER A 77 -3.27 -15.33 -6.31
CA SER A 77 -4.65 -15.84 -6.47
C SER A 77 -5.11 -15.78 -7.92
N THR A 78 -4.80 -14.67 -8.61
CA THR A 78 -5.10 -14.48 -10.03
C THR A 78 -4.35 -15.50 -10.90
N ASP A 79 -3.07 -15.76 -10.59
CA ASP A 79 -2.26 -16.73 -11.31
C ASP A 79 -2.76 -18.17 -11.12
N ILE A 80 -3.12 -18.55 -9.89
CA ILE A 80 -3.71 -19.86 -9.60
C ILE A 80 -4.98 -20.07 -10.45
N ILE A 81 -5.89 -19.08 -10.45
CA ILE A 81 -7.11 -19.16 -11.25
C ILE A 81 -6.78 -19.26 -12.75
N ARG A 82 -5.82 -18.47 -13.24
CA ARG A 82 -5.38 -18.53 -14.65
C ARG A 82 -4.88 -19.93 -15.03
N ARG A 83 -4.05 -20.55 -14.18
CA ARG A 83 -3.56 -21.92 -14.38
C ARG A 83 -4.71 -22.93 -14.37
N ILE A 84 -5.67 -22.80 -13.46
CA ILE A 84 -6.87 -23.67 -13.45
C ILE A 84 -7.65 -23.53 -14.77
N MET A 85 -7.88 -22.31 -15.25
CA MET A 85 -8.61 -22.08 -16.51
C MET A 85 -7.87 -22.66 -17.72
N ARG A 86 -6.54 -22.47 -17.80
CA ARG A 86 -5.73 -22.95 -18.91
C ARG A 86 -5.51 -24.47 -18.84
N ASP A 87 -5.05 -24.98 -17.71
CA ASP A 87 -4.48 -26.34 -17.60
C ASP A 87 -5.54 -27.39 -17.23
N TYR A 88 -6.53 -27.03 -16.42
CA TYR A 88 -7.59 -27.98 -15.99
C TYR A 88 -8.83 -27.95 -16.90
N PHE A 89 -9.23 -26.75 -17.32
CA PHE A 89 -10.39 -26.54 -18.19
C PHE A 89 -10.04 -26.43 -19.68
N GLY A 90 -8.76 -26.25 -20.03
CA GLY A 90 -8.30 -26.27 -21.42
C GLY A 90 -8.59 -24.99 -22.21
N PHE A 91 -8.84 -23.86 -21.55
CA PHE A 91 -9.10 -22.60 -22.24
C PHE A 91 -7.83 -21.99 -22.84
N ASN A 92 -7.97 -21.39 -24.01
CA ASN A 92 -7.00 -20.42 -24.51
C ASN A 92 -7.20 -19.07 -23.80
N VAL A 93 -6.37 -18.80 -22.79
CA VAL A 93 -6.47 -17.60 -21.94
C VAL A 93 -5.53 -16.50 -22.44
N LYS A 94 -6.09 -15.40 -22.93
CA LYS A 94 -5.39 -14.13 -23.14
C LYS A 94 -5.51 -13.28 -21.87
N PHE A 95 -4.44 -13.22 -21.09
CA PHE A 95 -4.38 -12.46 -19.85
C PHE A 95 -3.59 -11.14 -20.06
N VAL A 96 -4.16 -10.03 -19.61
CA VAL A 96 -3.55 -8.69 -19.67
C VAL A 96 -3.59 -8.07 -18.28
N MET A 97 -2.48 -7.49 -17.85
CA MET A 97 -2.37 -6.73 -16.61
C MET A 97 -1.66 -5.41 -16.89
N ASN A 98 -2.23 -4.30 -16.43
CA ASN A 98 -1.63 -2.98 -16.59
C ASN A 98 -0.58 -2.71 -15.51
N ILE A 99 0.22 -1.67 -15.71
CA ILE A 99 1.06 -1.07 -14.66
C ILE A 99 0.69 0.41 -14.63
N THR A 100 0.42 0.95 -13.45
CA THR A 100 0.12 2.38 -13.29
C THR A 100 1.40 3.11 -12.93
N ASP A 101 2.05 3.69 -13.94
CA ASP A 101 3.29 4.46 -13.85
C ASP A 101 3.07 5.98 -13.67
N VAL A 102 1.83 6.44 -13.83
CA VAL A 102 1.43 7.84 -13.58
C VAL A 102 0.20 7.87 -12.65
N ASP A 103 0.37 8.46 -11.47
CA ASP A 103 -0.67 8.65 -10.45
C ASP A 103 -0.27 9.82 -9.53
N ASP A 104 -1.23 10.52 -8.95
CA ASP A 104 -0.99 11.62 -8.00
C ASP A 104 -0.10 11.19 -6.83
N LYS A 105 -0.21 9.93 -6.39
CA LYS A 105 0.63 9.38 -5.31
C LYS A 105 2.10 9.25 -5.72
N ILE A 106 2.37 8.91 -6.98
CA ILE A 106 3.73 8.82 -7.53
C ILE A 106 4.33 10.23 -7.54
N ILE A 107 3.59 11.20 -8.07
CA ILE A 107 4.04 12.59 -8.16
C ILE A 107 4.32 13.17 -6.76
N LEU A 108 3.41 12.94 -5.82
CA LEU A 108 3.55 13.42 -4.45
C LEU A 108 4.78 12.82 -3.76
N LYS A 109 5.00 11.51 -3.90
CA LYS A 109 6.15 10.84 -3.27
C LYS A 109 7.47 11.31 -3.88
N ALA A 110 7.56 11.37 -5.21
CA ALA A 110 8.76 11.84 -5.90
C ALA A 110 9.14 13.27 -5.47
N ARG A 111 8.16 14.18 -5.40
CA ARG A 111 8.38 15.55 -4.92
C ARG A 111 8.91 15.56 -3.49
N ARG A 112 8.27 14.83 -2.57
CA ARG A 112 8.67 14.76 -1.17
C ARG A 112 10.09 14.23 -1.01
N GLN A 113 10.39 13.13 -1.69
CA GLN A 113 11.70 12.51 -1.64
C GLN A 113 12.78 13.48 -2.12
N LYS A 114 12.53 14.18 -3.23
CA LYS A 114 13.48 15.15 -3.76
C LYS A 114 13.68 16.36 -2.83
N LEU A 115 12.62 16.85 -2.18
CA LEU A 115 12.74 17.91 -1.19
C LEU A 115 13.60 17.46 0.00
N LEU A 116 13.42 16.23 0.48
CA LEU A 116 14.24 15.67 1.55
C LEU A 116 15.71 15.51 1.13
N GLU A 117 15.98 15.07 -0.10
CA GLU A 117 17.35 14.97 -0.62
C GLU A 117 18.04 16.33 -0.71
N ILE A 118 17.32 17.35 -1.19
CA ILE A 118 17.82 18.73 -1.20
C ILE A 118 18.13 19.16 0.23
N GLU A 119 17.25 18.86 1.19
CA GLU A 119 17.45 19.22 2.58
C GLU A 119 18.68 18.52 3.20
N LYS A 120 18.90 17.24 2.87
CA LYS A 120 20.09 16.47 3.26
C LYS A 120 21.39 17.01 2.67
N SER A 121 21.32 17.66 1.50
CA SER A 121 22.50 18.23 0.83
C SER A 121 22.93 19.60 1.37
N LYS A 122 22.06 20.28 2.13
CA LYS A 122 22.38 21.56 2.76
C LYS A 122 23.28 21.35 3.98
N SER A 123 24.19 22.28 4.22
CA SER A 123 24.95 22.33 5.47
C SER A 123 24.07 22.91 6.57
N HIS A 124 23.71 22.09 7.56
CA HIS A 124 22.91 22.50 8.71
C HIS A 124 23.76 22.58 9.97
N THR A 125 23.52 23.57 10.80
CA THR A 125 23.93 23.48 12.20
C THR A 125 23.00 22.52 12.96
N GLU A 126 23.50 21.94 14.05
CA GLU A 126 22.72 21.02 14.90
C GLU A 126 21.43 21.68 15.41
N SER A 127 21.50 22.94 15.84
CA SER A 127 20.35 23.68 16.35
C SER A 127 19.30 23.95 15.28
N GLU A 128 19.70 24.30 14.06
CA GLU A 128 18.78 24.49 12.92
C GLU A 128 18.05 23.21 12.57
N LEU A 129 18.77 22.08 12.51
CA LEU A 129 18.18 20.80 12.14
C LEU A 129 17.22 20.29 13.22
N ILE A 130 17.56 20.48 14.49
CA ILE A 130 16.67 20.19 15.62
C ILE A 130 15.41 21.07 15.57
N ALA A 131 15.56 22.37 15.30
CA ALA A 131 14.43 23.28 15.20
C ALA A 131 13.48 22.90 14.04
N LEU A 132 14.05 22.63 12.86
CA LEU A 132 13.32 22.16 11.68
C LEU A 132 12.55 20.86 11.97
N THR A 133 13.22 19.89 12.57
CA THR A 133 12.62 18.57 12.85
C THR A 133 11.58 18.67 13.95
N THR A 134 11.76 19.54 14.94
CA THR A 134 10.77 19.82 15.98
C THR A 134 9.52 20.46 15.39
N ALA A 135 9.66 21.40 14.45
CA ALA A 135 8.53 21.99 13.73
C ALA A 135 7.81 20.93 12.88
N ALA A 136 8.56 20.09 12.17
CA ALA A 136 8.02 18.98 11.40
C ALA A 136 7.25 17.98 12.27
N PHE A 137 7.80 17.63 13.43
CA PHE A 137 7.19 16.76 14.44
C PHE A 137 5.83 17.28 14.88
N LYS A 138 5.75 18.57 15.25
CA LYS A 138 4.48 19.21 15.64
C LYS A 138 3.47 19.22 14.49
N PHE A 139 3.90 19.60 13.29
CA PHE A 139 3.05 19.59 12.10
C PHE A 139 2.48 18.19 11.80
N TYR A 140 3.32 17.17 11.88
CA TYR A 140 2.92 15.79 11.62
C TYR A 140 1.94 15.26 12.69
N ALA A 141 2.20 15.57 13.96
CA ALA A 141 1.29 15.22 15.05
C ALA A 141 -0.07 15.89 14.87
N GLN A 142 -0.11 17.18 14.49
CA GLN A 142 -1.36 17.90 14.26
C GLN A 142 -2.21 17.30 13.15
N LYS A 143 -1.56 16.89 12.07
CA LYS A 143 -2.25 16.34 10.91
C LYS A 143 -2.79 14.93 11.15
N ASN A 144 -2.04 14.10 11.87
CA ASN A 144 -2.30 12.66 11.93
C ASN A 144 -2.82 12.16 13.28
N LEU A 145 -2.63 12.92 14.36
CA LEU A 145 -2.99 12.55 15.74
C LEU A 145 -3.64 13.73 16.48
N PRO A 146 -4.79 14.22 16.02
CA PRO A 146 -5.42 15.43 16.59
C PRO A 146 -5.79 15.27 18.07
N GLU A 147 -6.17 14.07 18.52
CA GLU A 147 -6.55 13.83 19.93
C GLU A 147 -5.38 14.02 20.89
N LEU A 148 -4.16 13.76 20.43
CA LEU A 148 -2.94 14.01 21.18
C LEU A 148 -2.82 15.50 21.53
N LEU A 149 -3.11 16.37 20.56
CA LEU A 149 -3.04 17.82 20.75
C LEU A 149 -4.18 18.37 21.59
N THR A 150 -5.37 17.78 21.50
CA THR A 150 -6.49 18.13 22.38
C THR A 150 -6.14 17.86 23.84
N ALA A 151 -5.42 16.77 24.12
CA ALA A 151 -5.02 16.39 25.47
C ALA A 151 -3.81 17.20 26.00
N SER A 152 -2.79 17.41 25.18
CA SER A 152 -1.55 18.08 25.61
C SER A 152 -1.62 19.61 25.51
N GLY A 153 -2.40 20.14 24.57
CA GLY A 153 -2.21 21.48 24.02
C GLY A 153 -1.05 21.52 23.01
N VAL A 154 -1.19 22.33 21.95
CA VAL A 154 -0.23 22.41 20.82
C VAL A 154 1.17 22.85 21.27
N GLU A 155 1.24 23.79 22.20
CA GLU A 155 2.52 24.36 22.64
C GLU A 155 3.30 23.42 23.56
N ASN A 156 2.59 22.62 24.35
CA ASN A 156 3.18 21.73 25.35
C ASN A 156 3.73 20.42 24.77
N LEU A 157 3.37 20.07 23.53
CA LEU A 157 3.89 18.86 22.90
C LEU A 157 5.35 19.07 22.48
N SER A 158 6.26 18.24 23.00
CA SER A 158 7.67 18.24 22.67
C SER A 158 8.18 16.81 22.47
N PRO A 159 9.31 16.60 21.78
CA PRO A 159 9.93 15.28 21.67
C PRO A 159 10.15 14.62 23.05
N LYS A 160 10.60 15.39 24.04
CA LYS A 160 10.92 14.87 25.38
C LYS A 160 9.72 14.29 26.14
N ASN A 161 8.54 14.90 26.00
CA ASN A 161 7.34 14.48 26.72
C ASN A 161 6.33 13.71 25.83
N PHE A 162 6.68 13.47 24.57
CA PHE A 162 5.81 12.79 23.61
C PHE A 162 5.38 11.39 24.08
N LEU A 163 6.32 10.60 24.61
CA LEU A 163 6.02 9.22 25.03
C LEU A 163 4.98 9.19 26.16
N ALA A 164 5.07 10.12 27.12
CA ALA A 164 4.11 10.22 28.21
C ALA A 164 2.70 10.54 27.69
N TRP A 165 2.58 11.53 26.79
CA TRP A 165 1.30 11.89 26.17
C TRP A 165 0.75 10.79 25.27
N ARG A 166 1.62 10.14 24.49
CA ARG A 166 1.27 8.98 23.67
C ARG A 166 0.64 7.89 24.51
N ASP A 167 1.29 7.50 25.61
CA ASP A 167 0.84 6.39 26.43
C ASP A 167 -0.45 6.75 27.18
N GLN A 168 -0.60 8.01 27.59
CA GLN A 168 -1.83 8.52 28.20
C GLN A 168 -3.02 8.48 27.23
N VAL A 169 -2.85 8.90 25.97
CA VAL A 169 -3.95 9.01 24.99
C VAL A 169 -4.20 7.70 24.25
N TYR A 170 -3.13 7.02 23.84
CA TYR A 170 -3.19 5.85 22.95
C TYR A 170 -2.71 4.55 23.60
N GLY A 171 -2.49 4.51 24.92
CA GLY A 171 -2.03 3.30 25.62
C GLY A 171 -2.92 2.07 25.38
N ALA A 172 -4.24 2.26 25.27
CA ALA A 172 -5.18 1.19 24.93
C ALA A 172 -4.94 0.64 23.52
N VAL A 173 -4.76 1.51 22.52
CA VAL A 173 -4.47 1.13 21.13
C VAL A 173 -3.13 0.40 21.04
N LEU A 174 -2.09 0.92 21.70
CA LEU A 174 -0.77 0.30 21.76
C LEU A 174 -0.83 -1.12 22.35
N SER A 175 -1.66 -1.33 23.36
CA SER A 175 -1.90 -2.64 24.00
C SER A 175 -2.77 -3.59 23.17
N GLY A 176 -3.20 -3.19 21.97
CA GLY A 176 -4.02 -4.02 21.08
C GLY A 176 -5.53 -3.82 21.22
N GLY A 177 -5.96 -2.83 21.99
CA GLY A 177 -7.35 -2.39 22.08
C GLY A 177 -7.79 -1.52 20.90
N THR A 178 -9.05 -1.05 20.95
CA THR A 178 -9.66 -0.14 19.97
C THR A 178 -9.71 1.29 20.50
N LEU A 179 -9.88 2.27 19.60
CA LEU A 179 -10.06 3.67 20.01
C LEU A 179 -11.32 3.89 20.87
N THR A 180 -12.39 3.15 20.55
CA THR A 180 -13.68 3.25 21.24
C THR A 180 -13.77 2.34 22.47
N GLY A 181 -12.77 1.49 22.72
CA GLY A 181 -12.81 0.46 23.75
C GLY A 181 -13.73 -0.73 23.45
N VAL A 182 -14.41 -0.73 22.29
CA VAL A 182 -15.34 -1.79 21.88
C VAL A 182 -14.86 -2.46 20.60
N GLY A 183 -14.96 -3.80 20.56
CA GLY A 183 -14.70 -4.58 19.35
C GLY A 183 -13.24 -4.99 19.14
N LYS A 184 -12.92 -5.39 17.91
CA LYS A 184 -11.56 -5.78 17.49
C LYS A 184 -10.91 -4.61 16.75
N PRO A 185 -9.60 -4.38 16.92
CA PRO A 185 -8.87 -3.32 16.21
C PRO A 185 -8.92 -3.56 14.70
N GLY A 186 -9.06 -2.48 13.94
CA GLY A 186 -9.11 -2.48 12.49
C GLY A 186 -8.03 -1.60 11.87
N ASP A 187 -8.29 -1.14 10.64
CA ASP A 187 -7.35 -0.36 9.85
C ASP A 187 -7.04 1.01 10.48
N ALA A 188 -8.00 1.59 11.20
CA ALA A 188 -7.83 2.88 11.88
C ALA A 188 -6.77 2.80 12.99
N GLU A 189 -6.86 1.79 13.86
CA GLU A 189 -5.88 1.55 14.91
C GLU A 189 -4.50 1.23 14.34
N ALA A 190 -4.43 0.42 13.27
CA ALA A 190 -3.18 0.12 12.59
C ALA A 190 -2.51 1.40 12.03
N LYS A 191 -3.31 2.30 11.45
CA LYS A 191 -2.84 3.59 10.94
C LYS A 191 -2.32 4.49 12.05
N ILE A 192 -3.01 4.55 13.19
CA ILE A 192 -2.56 5.31 14.36
C ILE A 192 -1.24 4.75 14.89
N LYS A 193 -1.11 3.43 15.03
CA LYS A 193 0.14 2.79 15.45
C LYS A 193 1.31 3.17 14.55
N MET A 194 1.09 3.19 13.24
CA MET A 194 2.10 3.62 12.28
C MET A 194 2.51 5.09 12.49
N HIS A 195 1.55 6.01 12.66
CA HIS A 195 1.86 7.42 12.94
C HIS A 195 2.59 7.62 14.29
N LEU A 196 2.19 6.86 15.32
CA LEU A 196 2.85 6.85 16.62
C LEU A 196 4.29 6.34 16.54
N TYR A 197 4.53 5.30 15.74
CA TYR A 197 5.87 4.78 15.48
C TYR A 197 6.75 5.84 14.81
N ASN A 198 6.26 6.49 13.75
CA ASN A 198 7.00 7.52 13.03
C ASN A 198 7.36 8.71 13.93
N LEU A 199 6.43 9.16 14.77
CA LEU A 199 6.72 10.23 15.73
C LEU A 199 7.64 9.78 16.85
N SER A 200 7.53 8.54 17.34
CA SER A 200 8.48 7.99 18.33
C SER A 200 9.89 7.99 17.75
N SER A 201 10.04 7.50 16.51
CA SER A 201 11.32 7.49 15.81
C SER A 201 11.89 8.89 15.60
N ALA A 202 11.06 9.86 15.19
CA ALA A 202 11.47 11.25 15.05
C ALA A 202 11.84 11.90 16.39
N SER A 203 11.14 11.56 17.47
CA SER A 203 11.47 12.02 18.82
C SER A 203 12.84 11.52 19.26
N ASP A 204 13.10 10.22 19.11
CA ASP A 204 14.39 9.61 19.43
C ASP A 204 15.51 10.21 18.56
N ALA A 205 15.22 10.49 17.28
CA ALA A 205 16.14 11.13 16.35
C ALA A 205 16.59 12.53 16.82
N ILE A 206 15.66 13.31 17.37
CA ILE A 206 15.95 14.65 17.93
C ILE A 206 16.77 14.52 19.22
N LEU A 207 16.43 13.57 20.10
CA LEU A 207 17.13 13.37 21.38
C LEU A 207 18.56 12.83 21.20
N GLU A 208 18.79 11.98 20.20
CA GLU A 208 20.09 11.41 19.88
C GLU A 208 20.92 12.27 18.90
N ASN A 209 20.36 13.38 18.41
CA ASN A 209 20.92 14.19 17.32
C ASN A 209 21.28 13.36 16.06
N LYS A 210 20.43 12.39 15.71
CA LYS A 210 20.54 11.52 14.52
C LYS A 210 19.27 11.61 13.68
N ILE A 211 19.07 12.77 13.08
CA ILE A 211 17.78 13.18 12.48
C ILE A 211 17.49 12.41 11.19
N PHE A 212 18.35 12.52 10.19
CA PHE A 212 18.13 11.87 8.89
C PHE A 212 18.14 10.35 9.02
N GLY A 213 17.20 9.70 8.33
CA GLY A 213 16.94 8.27 8.39
C GLY A 213 15.86 7.89 9.41
N LYS A 214 15.88 8.46 10.63
CA LYS A 214 14.86 8.18 11.66
C LYS A 214 13.66 9.14 11.58
N ALA A 215 13.89 10.41 11.28
CA ALA A 215 12.84 11.43 11.21
C ALA A 215 12.31 11.72 9.78
N ASP A 216 12.78 10.95 8.79
CA ASP A 216 12.50 11.21 7.36
C ASP A 216 10.99 11.27 7.07
N GLU A 217 10.18 10.34 7.61
CA GLU A 217 8.72 10.30 7.41
C GLU A 217 8.00 11.58 7.86
N VAL A 218 8.48 12.18 8.95
CA VAL A 218 7.94 13.41 9.52
C VAL A 218 8.39 14.61 8.68
N LEU A 219 9.66 14.65 8.28
CA LEU A 219 10.24 15.69 7.44
C LEU A 219 9.61 15.72 6.04
N LEU A 220 9.37 14.57 5.42
CA LEU A 220 8.77 14.46 4.08
C LEU A 220 7.44 15.21 3.98
N ALA A 221 6.56 15.07 4.97
CA ALA A 221 5.27 15.75 4.98
C ALA A 221 5.39 17.26 5.25
N TYR A 222 6.35 17.66 6.09
CA TYR A 222 6.54 19.05 6.47
C TYR A 222 7.23 19.86 5.37
N LEU A 223 8.32 19.36 4.80
CA LEU A 223 9.01 20.02 3.67
C LEU A 223 8.07 20.21 2.49
N ASP A 224 7.23 19.22 2.19
CA ASP A 224 6.17 19.33 1.19
C ASP A 224 5.21 20.48 1.47
N SER A 225 4.85 20.71 2.74
CA SER A 225 3.95 21.80 3.13
C SER A 225 4.59 23.17 3.01
N LEU A 226 5.90 23.28 3.29
CA LEU A 226 6.66 24.53 3.17
C LEU A 226 6.89 24.94 1.72
N TYR A 227 7.19 23.97 0.86
CA TYR A 227 7.66 24.23 -0.51
C TYR A 227 6.62 23.89 -1.59
N LYS A 228 5.38 23.57 -1.21
CA LYS A 228 4.31 23.15 -2.14
C LYS A 228 4.09 24.15 -3.28
N GLU A 229 4.16 25.44 -2.96
CA GLU A 229 3.86 26.54 -3.89
C GLU A 229 5.12 27.18 -4.49
N SER A 230 6.25 27.13 -3.79
CA SER A 230 7.48 27.83 -4.17
C SER A 230 8.38 27.05 -5.13
N GLN A 231 8.20 25.73 -5.25
CA GLN A 231 8.94 24.92 -6.20
C GLN A 231 7.99 24.20 -7.18
N LEU A 232 7.76 24.87 -8.32
CA LEU A 232 7.63 24.16 -9.58
C LEU A 232 8.96 23.42 -9.80
N MET A 233 9.09 22.23 -9.22
CA MET A 233 10.14 21.30 -9.61
C MET A 233 10.06 21.17 -11.12
N ASP A 234 11.13 21.60 -11.78
CA ASP A 234 11.31 21.46 -13.21
C ASP A 234 10.89 20.05 -13.64
N MET A 235 10.02 19.97 -14.65
CA MET A 235 9.39 18.73 -15.11
C MET A 235 10.44 17.64 -15.36
N THR A 236 11.61 18.03 -15.84
CA THR A 236 12.78 17.18 -16.09
C THR A 236 13.25 16.39 -14.86
N THR A 237 13.11 16.95 -13.66
CA THR A 237 13.49 16.32 -12.39
C THR A 237 12.45 15.29 -11.91
N LYS A 238 11.17 15.47 -12.27
CA LYS A 238 10.10 14.51 -11.93
C LYS A 238 10.26 13.20 -12.70
N TYR A 239 10.69 13.27 -13.96
CA TYR A 239 10.83 12.09 -14.83
C TYR A 239 12.05 11.23 -14.49
N SER A 240 13.17 11.80 -14.07
CA SER A 240 14.39 11.02 -13.78
C SER A 240 14.23 10.10 -12.56
N GLN A 241 13.57 10.56 -11.50
CA GLN A 241 13.27 9.73 -10.33
C GLN A 241 12.22 8.64 -10.65
N MET A 242 11.21 9.00 -11.44
CA MET A 242 10.19 8.06 -11.93
C MET A 242 10.81 6.91 -12.74
N LEU A 243 11.79 7.20 -13.59
CA LEU A 243 12.50 6.19 -14.39
C LEU A 243 13.37 5.25 -13.53
N GLN A 244 13.96 5.72 -12.42
CA GLN A 244 14.70 4.85 -11.50
C GLN A 244 13.78 3.86 -10.77
N ASP A 245 12.58 4.30 -10.38
CA ASP A 245 11.58 3.42 -9.78
C ASP A 245 11.00 2.45 -10.81
N ILE A 246 10.90 2.85 -12.09
CA ILE A 246 10.57 1.94 -13.20
C ILE A 246 11.65 0.86 -13.40
N GLY A 247 12.92 1.19 -13.24
CA GLY A 247 14.02 0.21 -13.30
C GLY A 247 13.89 -0.93 -12.28
N LYS A 248 13.36 -0.64 -11.08
CA LYS A 248 13.11 -1.66 -10.04
C LYS A 248 11.92 -2.57 -10.38
N ILE A 249 10.97 -2.10 -11.18
CA ILE A 249 9.85 -2.90 -11.69
C ILE A 249 10.35 -3.98 -12.65
N ASN A 250 11.32 -3.67 -13.50
CA ASN A 250 11.87 -4.65 -14.45
C ASN A 250 12.45 -5.88 -13.73
N LEU A 251 13.09 -5.71 -12.57
CA LEU A 251 13.55 -6.83 -11.73
C LEU A 251 12.39 -7.68 -11.19
N TRP A 252 11.30 -7.04 -10.76
CA TRP A 252 10.12 -7.72 -10.23
C TRP A 252 9.30 -8.42 -11.34
N LEU A 253 9.15 -7.81 -12.52
CA LEU A 253 8.52 -8.42 -13.70
C LEU A 253 9.34 -9.58 -14.25
N THR A 254 10.68 -9.47 -14.24
CA THR A 254 11.56 -10.58 -14.62
C THR A 254 11.38 -11.74 -13.65
N TRP A 255 11.26 -11.47 -12.36
CA TRP A 255 10.96 -12.49 -11.35
C TRP A 255 9.56 -13.11 -11.51
N MET A 256 8.53 -12.30 -11.82
CA MET A 256 7.18 -12.80 -12.11
C MET A 256 7.11 -13.63 -13.40
N ASN A 257 7.83 -13.24 -14.45
CA ASN A 257 7.94 -14.02 -15.69
C ASN A 257 8.73 -15.32 -15.50
N LEU A 258 9.73 -15.34 -14.60
CA LEU A 258 10.45 -16.56 -14.21
C LEU A 258 9.60 -17.52 -13.34
N MET A 259 8.56 -17.00 -12.67
CA MET A 259 7.60 -17.77 -11.87
C MET A 259 6.36 -18.26 -12.69
N CYS A 260 6.10 -17.67 -13.85
CA CYS A 260 4.94 -17.97 -14.73
C CYS A 260 5.23 -19.05 -15.76
#